data_AF-A0A5C8BVL1-F1
#
_entry.id   AF-A0A5C8BVL1-F1
#
_cell.length_a   1.000
_cell.length_b   1.000
_cell.length_c   1.000
_cell.angle_alpha   90.00
_cell.angle_beta   90.00
_cell.angle_gamma   90.00
#
_symmetry.space_group_name_H-M   'P 1'
#
loop_
_entity.id
_entity.type
_entity.pdbx_description
1 polymer ?
#
loop_
_entity_poly.entity_id
_entity_poly.type
_entity_poly.pdbx_seq_one_letter_code
_entity_poly.pdbx_strand_id
1 'polypeptide(L)'
;MNNSYRLTTAQRDRAVGALLGSAIGDALGAGYEFTTPAPDLTPAMIGGGLGGFAPGEWTDDAGQAMAMGGVAGTAAAVSCEESLPLVAQG
;
A
#
# COMPACT_ATOMS: atom_id res chain seq x y z
N MET A 1 16.63 -5.49 28.65
CA MET A 1 15.19 -5.34 28.92
C MET A 1 14.48 -5.46 27.58
N ASN A 2 13.91 -6.62 27.27
CA ASN A 2 13.19 -6.83 26.01
C ASN A 2 11.75 -6.37 26.19
N ASN A 3 11.45 -5.16 25.76
CA ASN A 3 10.09 -4.66 25.74
C ASN A 3 9.44 -5.13 24.42
N SER A 4 8.84 -6.32 24.44
CA SER A 4 8.03 -6.79 23.31
C SER A 4 6.76 -5.95 23.23
N TYR A 5 6.78 -4.89 22.42
CA TYR A 5 5.63 -4.01 22.20
C TYR A 5 4.59 -4.75 21.35
N ARG A 6 3.67 -5.47 22.00
CA ARG A 6 2.52 -6.06 21.30
C ARG A 6 1.48 -4.97 21.05
N LEU A 7 1.05 -4.84 19.80
CA LEU A 7 -0.06 -3.97 19.45
C LEU A 7 -1.35 -4.47 20.11
N THR A 8 -2.17 -3.53 20.59
CA THR A 8 -3.57 -3.81 20.94
C THR A 8 -4.37 -4.21 19.69
N THR A 9 -5.51 -4.86 19.87
CA THR A 9 -6.43 -5.18 18.76
C THR A 9 -6.77 -3.94 17.95
N ALA A 10 -7.14 -2.83 18.61
CA ALA A 10 -7.47 -1.58 17.92
C ALA A 10 -6.29 -0.99 17.13
N GLN A 11 -5.05 -1.10 17.62
CA GLN A 11 -3.87 -0.66 16.88
C GLN A 11 -3.60 -1.55 15.67
N ARG A 12 -3.74 -2.87 15.84
CA ARG A 12 -3.59 -3.83 14.75
C ARG A 12 -4.63 -3.60 13.65
N ASP A 13 -5.90 -3.43 14.02
CA ASP A 13 -6.98 -3.20 13.07
C ASP A 13 -6.76 -1.91 12.27
N ARG A 14 -6.27 -0.84 12.91
CA ARG A 14 -5.91 0.40 12.22
C ARG A 14 -4.71 0.22 11.30
N ALA A 15 -3.68 -0.53 11.72
CA ALA A 15 -2.51 -0.79 10.89
C ALA A 15 -2.88 -1.61 9.63
N VAL A 16 -3.68 -2.66 9.81
CA VAL A 16 -4.21 -3.47 8.70
C VAL A 16 -5.12 -2.63 7.80
N GLY A 17 -6.04 -1.88 8.39
CA GLY A 17 -6.96 -1.00 7.66
C GLY A 17 -6.24 0.08 6.87
N ALA A 18 -5.13 0.63 7.38
CA ALA A 18 -4.31 1.58 6.65
C ALA A 18 -3.65 0.94 5.42
N LEU A 19 -3.03 -0.23 5.57
CA LEU A 19 -2.40 -0.94 4.44
C LEU A 19 -3.43 -1.34 3.37
N LEU A 20 -4.56 -1.92 3.79
CA LEU A 20 -5.65 -2.28 2.87
C LEU A 20 -6.27 -1.04 2.22
N GLY A 21 -6.48 0.02 2.98
CA GLY A 21 -7.03 1.28 2.48
C GLY A 21 -6.12 1.95 1.45
N SER A 22 -4.80 1.93 1.67
CA SER A 22 -3.81 2.40 0.69
C SER A 22 -3.91 1.60 -0.61
N ALA A 23 -3.94 0.26 -0.52
CA ALA A 23 -4.01 -0.59 -1.70
C ALA A 23 -5.33 -0.46 -2.47
N ILE A 24 -6.45 -0.29 -1.76
CA ILE A 24 -7.77 -0.01 -2.35
C ILE A 24 -7.79 1.36 -3.03
N GLY A 25 -7.23 2.38 -2.38
CA GLY A 25 -7.18 3.74 -2.93
C GLY A 25 -6.33 3.81 -4.21
N ASP A 26 -5.20 3.12 -4.20
CA ASP A 26 -4.32 2.96 -5.36
C ASP A 26 -5.04 2.28 -6.53
N ALA A 27 -5.61 1.08 -6.32
CA ALA A 27 -6.38 0.38 -7.36
C ALA A 27 -7.60 1.16 -7.88
N LEU A 28 -8.24 1.96 -7.02
CA LEU A 28 -9.35 2.84 -7.40
C LEU A 28 -8.85 4.01 -8.27
N GLY A 29 -7.67 4.55 -7.98
CA GLY A 29 -7.09 5.71 -8.65
C GLY A 29 -6.35 5.38 -9.96
N ALA A 30 -5.79 4.17 -10.08
CA ALA A 30 -4.89 3.77 -11.17
C ALA A 30 -5.44 4.05 -12.58
N GLY A 31 -6.74 3.79 -12.79
CA GLY A 31 -7.38 4.03 -14.08
C GLY A 31 -7.61 5.50 -14.44
N TYR A 32 -7.53 6.39 -13.46
CA TYR A 32 -7.77 7.83 -13.61
C TYR A 32 -6.49 8.66 -13.61
N GLU A 33 -5.33 8.04 -13.41
CA GLU A 33 -4.06 8.73 -13.39
C GLU A 33 -3.80 9.51 -14.70
N PHE A 34 -3.36 10.76 -14.58
CA PHE A 34 -3.16 11.70 -15.71
C PHE A 34 -4.43 11.99 -16.54
N THR A 35 -5.61 11.75 -15.99
CA THR A 35 -6.89 12.15 -16.58
C THR A 35 -7.54 13.28 -15.79
N THR A 36 -8.65 13.81 -16.31
CA THR A 36 -9.53 14.73 -15.59
C THR A 36 -10.92 14.11 -15.48
N PRO A 37 -11.21 13.36 -14.40
CA PRO A 37 -12.53 12.79 -14.16
C PRO A 37 -13.64 13.84 -14.22
N ALA A 38 -14.79 13.49 -14.79
CA ALA A 38 -15.95 14.37 -14.77
C ALA A 38 -16.44 14.60 -13.32
N PRO A 39 -16.99 15.78 -12.99
CA PRO A 39 -17.45 16.07 -11.63
C PRO A 39 -18.55 15.14 -11.09
N ASP A 40 -19.33 14.54 -11.99
CA ASP A 40 -20.42 13.61 -11.69
C ASP A 40 -20.01 12.13 -11.81
N LEU A 41 -18.73 11.86 -12.09
CA LEU A 41 -18.20 10.50 -12.12
C LEU A 41 -18.32 9.86 -10.73
N THR A 42 -18.91 8.67 -10.68
CA THR A 42 -18.77 7.77 -9.52
C THR A 42 -17.50 6.93 -9.70
N PRO A 43 -16.50 7.04 -8.79
CA PRO A 43 -15.26 6.27 -8.90
C PRO A 43 -15.52 4.76 -8.85
N ALA A 44 -14.81 4.01 -9.69
CA ALA A 44 -14.81 2.56 -9.70
C ALA A 44 -13.42 2.01 -10.03
N MET A 45 -13.12 0.79 -9.60
CA MET A 45 -11.85 0.13 -9.92
C MET A 45 -11.86 -0.36 -11.37
N ILE A 46 -11.65 0.56 -12.31
CA ILE A 46 -11.79 0.29 -13.74
C ILE A 46 -10.53 -0.32 -14.38
N GLY A 47 -9.38 -0.29 -13.69
CA GLY A 47 -8.09 -0.68 -14.28
C GLY A 47 -7.64 0.28 -15.38
N GLY A 48 -6.76 -0.16 -16.28
CA GLY A 48 -6.19 0.64 -17.35
C GLY A 48 -4.98 1.45 -16.89
N GLY A 49 -4.99 2.77 -17.13
CA GLY A 49 -3.87 3.65 -16.79
C GLY A 49 -2.60 3.37 -17.60
N LEU A 50 -1.46 3.84 -17.11
CA LEU A 50 -0.16 3.69 -17.78
C LEU A 50 0.33 2.24 -17.85
N GLY A 51 -0.06 1.41 -16.89
CA GLY A 51 0.35 0.00 -16.80
C GLY A 51 -0.57 -0.99 -17.51
N GLY A 52 -1.75 -0.56 -17.98
CA GLY A 52 -2.75 -1.48 -18.52
C GLY A 52 -3.29 -2.46 -17.46
N PHE A 53 -3.43 -1.98 -16.22
CA PHE A 53 -3.81 -2.77 -15.06
C PHE A 53 -5.20 -3.39 -15.20
N ALA A 54 -5.41 -4.55 -14.60
CA ALA A 54 -6.74 -5.14 -14.48
C ALA A 54 -7.64 -4.33 -13.52
N PRO A 55 -8.97 -4.41 -13.65
CA PRO A 55 -9.89 -3.90 -12.65
C PRO A 55 -9.56 -4.42 -11.24
N GLY A 56 -9.22 -3.51 -10.33
CA GLY A 56 -8.87 -3.82 -8.94
C GLY A 56 -7.40 -4.19 -8.71
N GLU A 57 -6.57 -4.19 -9.75
CA GLU A 57 -5.12 -4.29 -9.63
C GLU A 57 -4.56 -2.95 -9.13
N TRP A 58 -3.69 -3.03 -8.13
CA TRP A 58 -2.96 -1.90 -7.55
C TRP A 58 -1.62 -1.69 -8.25
N THR A 59 -1.01 -0.53 -8.06
CA THR A 59 0.24 -0.11 -8.71
C THR A 59 1.45 -0.33 -7.80
N ASP A 60 2.59 0.29 -8.15
CA ASP A 60 3.80 0.24 -7.35
C ASP A 60 3.65 0.92 -5.99
N ASP A 61 2.74 1.90 -5.83
CA ASP A 61 2.45 2.54 -4.55
C ASP A 61 2.04 1.51 -3.48
N ALA A 62 1.08 0.63 -3.78
CA ALA A 62 0.68 -0.44 -2.88
C ALA A 62 1.77 -1.49 -2.69
N GLY A 63 2.49 -1.84 -3.76
CA GLY A 63 3.61 -2.79 -3.71
C GLY A 63 4.71 -2.34 -2.74
N GLN A 64 5.15 -1.10 -2.86
CA GLN A 64 6.15 -0.48 -1.99
C GLN A 64 5.66 -0.39 -0.54
N ALA A 65 4.40 -0.01 -0.33
CA ALA A 65 3.80 0.05 1.00
C ALA A 65 3.76 -1.33 1.68
N MET A 66 3.43 -2.40 0.94
CA MET A 66 3.44 -3.76 1.45
C MET A 66 4.87 -4.25 1.75
N ALA A 67 5.83 -3.94 0.89
CA ALA A 67 7.23 -4.31 1.11
C ALA A 67 7.79 -3.65 2.39
N MET A 68 7.53 -2.36 2.58
CA MET A 68 7.85 -1.65 3.81
C MET A 68 7.11 -2.22 5.03
N GLY A 69 5.83 -2.56 4.88
CA GLY A 69 5.04 -3.20 5.94
C GLY A 69 5.61 -4.56 6.35
N GLY A 70 6.10 -5.34 5.39
CA GLY A 70 6.80 -6.60 5.62
C GLY A 70 8.06 -6.40 6.44
N VAL A 71 8.91 -5.43 6.07
CA VAL A 71 10.12 -5.05 6.83
C VAL A 71 9.75 -4.57 8.23
N ALA A 72 8.77 -3.68 8.37
CA ALA A 72 8.31 -3.15 9.65
C ALA A 72 7.72 -4.22 10.59
N GLY A 73 7.18 -5.30 10.02
CA GLY A 73 6.72 -6.47 10.77
C GLY A 73 7.85 -7.34 11.33
N THR A 74 9.10 -7.12 10.89
CA THR A 74 10.29 -7.77 11.44
C THR A 74 10.94 -6.91 12.52
N ALA A 75 11.99 -7.44 13.17
CA ALA A 75 12.80 -6.66 14.11
C ALA A 75 13.73 -5.63 13.43
N ALA A 76 13.75 -5.57 12.09
CA ALA A 76 14.58 -4.64 11.34
C ALA A 76 13.98 -3.23 11.32
N ALA A 77 14.81 -2.21 11.47
CA ALA A 77 14.40 -0.83 11.28
C ALA A 77 14.26 -0.54 9.78
N VAL A 78 13.10 -0.01 9.37
CA VAL A 78 12.82 0.40 7.98
C VAL A 78 13.79 1.49 7.47
N SER A 79 14.43 2.22 8.39
CA SER A 79 15.38 3.30 8.09
C SER A 79 16.84 2.84 7.94
N CYS A 80 17.12 1.54 8.03
CA CYS A 80 18.49 1.02 7.91
C CYS A 80 18.81 0.64 6.47
N GLU A 81 20.00 1.02 5.97
CA GLU A 81 20.52 0.66 4.64
C GLU A 81 20.35 -0.83 4.31
N GLU A 82 20.50 -1.71 5.31
CA GLU A 82 20.38 -3.17 5.15
C GLU A 82 18.95 -3.64 4.82
N SER A 83 17.94 -2.81 5.09
CA SER A 83 16.53 -3.12 4.83
C SER A 83 16.05 -2.66 3.44
N LEU A 84 16.79 -1.78 2.77
CA LEU A 84 16.47 -1.26 1.44
C LEU A 84 16.34 -2.37 0.38
N PRO A 85 17.19 -3.42 0.35
CA PRO A 85 17.01 -4.53 -0.58
C PRO A 85 15.73 -5.33 -0.34
N LEU A 86 15.23 -5.39 0.90
CA LEU A 86 13.99 -6.10 1.22
C LEU A 86 12.76 -5.31 0.76
N VAL A 87 12.83 -3.97 0.79
CA VAL A 87 11.80 -3.10 0.20
C VAL A 87 11.78 -3.22 -1.32
N ALA A 88 12.95 -3.32 -1.96
CA ALA A 88 13.08 -3.47 -3.41
C ALA A 88 12.69 -4.86 -3.95
N GLN A 89 12.47 -5.84 -3.09
CA GLN A 89 11.95 -7.17 -3.44
C GLN A 89 10.42 -7.25 -3.37
N GLY A 90 9.76 -6.12 -3.08
CA GLY A 90 8.31 -5.95 -3.15
C GLY A 90 7.75 -6.15 -4.55
#